data_AF-A0A6G0VJ04-F1
#
_entry.id   AF-A0A6G0VJ04-F1
#
_cell.length_a   1.000
_cell.length_b   1.000
_cell.length_c   1.000
_cell.angle_alpha   90.00
_cell.angle_beta   90.00
_cell.angle_gamma   90.00
#
_symmetry.space_group_name_H-M   'P 1'
#
loop_
_entity.id
_entity.type
_entity.pdbx_description
1 polymer ?
#
loop_
_entity_poly.entity_id
_entity_poly.type
_entity_poly.pdbx_seq_one_letter_code
_entity_poly.pdbx_strand_id
1 'polypeptide(L)'
;EVISYVGPYLSQESIKINIEKQVLIFIWYMVNSETHRQISNRFNIAESTSHSIIINCLLAMNNVAGSIIVWPIENAALKNIQNFNNLRGMNSFPNVFGCIDGCHINTLFPWEKRSKMPKLDRNMFCNRKQVPSVVLQGIVDAELKFIDVFAGWPGRSHDARIYRCSKIGQLILNNPLSLFPKSCHILGDGAYPLTEGLLTPYKDNGHLSLKEKNFNRKLSSSRVLIEQAFGKLICRFRKLKHMDIYKKDFCGKVITAACCLHNICITNNDDIEVANRFQPDIIQEMRDEETTAGSTKRNFICDSLPIY
;
A
#
# COMPACT_ATOMS: atom_id res chain seq x y z
N GLU A 1 -8.19 -7.57 19.43
CA GLU A 1 -8.81 -7.26 18.13
C GLU A 1 -8.48 -8.24 17.01
N VAL A 2 -7.21 -8.58 16.72
CA VAL A 2 -6.90 -9.51 15.60
C VAL A 2 -7.70 -10.83 15.67
N ILE A 3 -7.84 -11.41 16.87
CA ILE A 3 -8.61 -12.64 17.11
C ILE A 3 -10.08 -12.50 16.69
N SER A 4 -10.72 -11.33 16.87
CA SER A 4 -12.12 -11.16 16.49
C SER A 4 -12.33 -11.20 14.98
N TYR A 5 -11.31 -10.82 14.20
CA TYR A 5 -11.35 -10.93 12.74
C TYR A 5 -11.04 -12.36 12.26
N VAL A 6 -9.94 -12.96 12.69
CA VAL A 6 -9.47 -14.24 12.11
C VAL A 6 -9.99 -15.48 12.83
N GLY A 7 -10.40 -15.36 14.09
CA GLY A 7 -10.85 -16.48 14.92
C GLY A 7 -11.93 -17.35 14.29
N PRO A 8 -12.99 -16.78 13.67
CA PRO A 8 -14.03 -17.57 12.99
C PRO A 8 -13.53 -18.46 11.84
N TYR A 9 -12.36 -18.16 11.28
CA TYR A 9 -11.77 -18.89 10.16
C TYR A 9 -10.72 -19.93 10.61
N LEU A 10 -10.39 -19.97 11.90
CA LEU A 10 -9.38 -20.86 12.46
C LEU A 10 -10.07 -22.01 13.22
N SER A 11 -10.02 -23.22 12.65
CA SER A 11 -10.53 -24.43 13.32
C SER A 11 -9.51 -24.99 14.31
N GLN A 12 -9.99 -25.35 15.51
CA GLN A 12 -9.20 -26.07 16.51
C GLN A 12 -9.06 -27.57 16.20
N GLU A 13 -9.90 -28.11 15.32
CA GLU A 13 -9.91 -29.55 15.01
C GLU A 13 -8.66 -29.97 14.22
N SER A 14 -8.16 -29.10 13.34
CA SER A 14 -6.96 -29.36 12.54
C SER A 14 -5.66 -29.07 13.30
N ILE A 15 -5.67 -28.09 14.22
CA ILE A 15 -4.51 -27.69 15.00
C ILE A 15 -4.92 -27.59 16.47
N LYS A 16 -4.41 -28.52 17.30
CA LYS A 16 -4.66 -28.61 18.76
C LYS A 16 -3.96 -27.51 19.58
N ILE A 17 -3.78 -26.32 19.01
CA ILE A 17 -3.21 -25.14 19.67
C ILE A 17 -4.33 -24.11 19.81
N ASN A 18 -4.46 -23.50 20.98
CA ASN A 18 -5.45 -22.42 21.19
C ASN A 18 -5.29 -21.31 20.14
N ILE A 19 -6.41 -20.83 19.60
CA ILE A 19 -6.50 -19.75 18.60
C ILE A 19 -5.68 -18.52 19.02
N GLU A 20 -5.72 -18.13 20.29
CA GLU A 20 -4.93 -17.02 20.81
C GLU A 20 -3.44 -17.23 20.57
N LYS A 21 -2.92 -18.42 20.92
CA LYS A 21 -1.53 -18.78 20.68
C LYS A 21 -1.22 -18.85 19.17
N GLN A 22 -2.14 -19.32 18.35
CA GLN A 22 -1.98 -19.33 16.88
C GLN A 22 -1.83 -17.91 16.32
N VAL A 23 -2.67 -16.97 16.77
CA VAL A 23 -2.62 -15.57 16.36
C VAL A 23 -1.35 -14.88 16.86
N LEU A 24 -0.91 -15.16 18.09
CA LEU A 24 0.36 -14.63 18.62
C LEU A 24 1.56 -15.11 17.80
N ILE A 25 1.60 -16.38 17.41
CA ILE A 25 2.64 -16.93 16.52
C ILE A 25 2.65 -16.20 15.18
N PHE A 26 1.47 -15.95 14.60
CA PHE A 26 1.35 -15.25 13.32
C PHE A 26 1.80 -13.78 13.42
N ILE A 27 1.36 -13.04 14.44
CA ILE A 27 1.79 -11.65 14.66
C ILE A 27 3.31 -11.62 14.88
N TRP A 28 3.84 -12.54 15.67
CA TRP A 28 5.29 -12.65 15.90
C TRP A 28 6.06 -12.88 14.60
N TYR A 29 5.55 -13.76 13.73
CA TYR A 29 6.11 -14.00 12.39
C TYR A 29 6.09 -12.74 11.51
N MET A 30 5.05 -11.92 11.58
CA MET A 30 4.92 -10.70 10.77
C MET A 30 5.83 -9.57 11.25
N VAL A 31 5.95 -9.42 12.57
CA VAL A 31 6.74 -8.34 13.21
C VAL A 31 8.25 -8.63 13.18
N ASN A 32 8.65 -9.90 13.17
CA ASN A 32 10.06 -10.31 13.21
C ASN A 32 10.54 -10.95 11.90
N SER A 33 11.86 -11.03 11.73
CA SER A 33 12.50 -11.73 10.60
C SER A 33 13.01 -13.12 11.01
N GLU A 34 12.30 -13.79 11.93
CA GLU A 34 12.66 -15.13 12.40
C GLU A 34 12.25 -16.22 11.40
N THR A 35 13.05 -17.28 11.33
CA THR A 35 12.77 -18.50 10.58
C THR A 35 11.71 -19.36 11.28
N HIS A 36 11.04 -20.25 10.54
CA HIS A 36 10.07 -21.19 11.14
C HIS A 36 10.68 -22.01 12.29
N ARG A 37 11.95 -22.41 12.20
CA ARG A 37 12.68 -23.12 13.27
C ARG A 37 12.79 -22.28 14.55
N GLN A 38 13.18 -21.01 14.43
CA GLN A 38 13.30 -20.10 15.58
C GLN A 38 11.95 -19.87 16.26
N ILE A 39 10.91 -19.65 15.47
CA ILE A 39 9.53 -19.49 15.98
C ILE A 39 9.07 -20.76 16.69
N SER A 40 9.33 -21.93 16.10
CA SER A 40 8.94 -23.22 16.66
C SER A 40 9.58 -23.47 18.02
N ASN A 41 10.89 -23.20 18.15
CA ASN A 41 11.59 -23.27 19.42
C ASN A 41 11.02 -22.28 20.44
N ARG A 42 10.74 -21.04 20.03
CA ARG A 42 10.21 -19.98 20.91
C ARG A 42 8.85 -20.32 21.50
N PHE A 43 7.95 -20.86 20.69
CA PHE A 43 6.59 -21.19 21.11
C PHE A 43 6.43 -22.65 21.58
N ASN A 44 7.54 -23.41 21.62
CA ASN A 44 7.60 -24.82 21.97
C ASN A 44 6.58 -25.66 21.18
N ILE A 45 6.68 -25.61 19.85
CA ILE A 45 5.83 -26.36 18.91
C ILE A 45 6.70 -26.98 17.80
N ALA A 46 6.16 -27.95 17.08
CA ALA A 46 6.85 -28.53 15.92
C ALA A 46 6.92 -27.53 14.75
N GLU A 47 7.97 -27.62 13.92
CA GLU A 47 8.16 -26.76 12.74
C GLU A 47 7.02 -26.83 11.75
N SER A 48 6.50 -28.04 11.50
CA SER A 48 5.33 -28.26 10.64
C SER A 48 4.07 -27.58 11.19
N THR A 49 3.89 -27.57 12.51
CA THR A 49 2.76 -26.90 13.18
C THR A 49 2.89 -25.39 13.06
N SER A 50 4.08 -24.82 13.31
CA SER A 50 4.36 -23.39 13.12
C SER A 50 4.05 -22.94 11.69
N HIS A 51 4.52 -23.69 10.69
CA HIS A 51 4.24 -23.40 9.30
C HIS A 51 2.73 -23.43 8.98
N SER A 52 2.02 -24.47 9.46
CA SER A 52 0.57 -24.62 9.24
C SER A 52 -0.22 -23.47 9.88
N ILE A 53 0.14 -23.07 11.10
CA ILE A 53 -0.47 -21.93 11.82
C ILE A 53 -0.30 -20.64 11.01
N ILE A 54 0.94 -20.34 10.58
CA ILE A 54 1.23 -19.12 9.83
C ILE A 54 0.43 -19.06 8.53
N ILE A 55 0.36 -20.16 7.79
CA ILE A 55 -0.41 -20.23 6.54
C ILE A 55 -1.91 -20.08 6.80
N ASN A 56 -2.46 -20.76 7.81
CA ASN A 56 -3.89 -20.66 8.13
C ASN A 56 -4.27 -19.24 8.57
N CYS A 57 -3.49 -18.62 9.46
CA CYS A 57 -3.71 -17.23 9.88
C CYS A 57 -3.56 -16.24 8.72
N LEU A 58 -2.60 -16.47 7.82
CA LEU A 58 -2.40 -15.63 6.65
C LEU A 58 -3.60 -15.69 5.70
N LEU A 59 -4.12 -16.88 5.41
CA LEU A 59 -5.29 -17.07 4.56
C LEU A 59 -6.55 -16.48 5.23
N ALA A 60 -6.74 -16.70 6.53
CA ALA A 60 -7.81 -16.10 7.30
C ALA A 60 -7.78 -14.57 7.24
N MET A 61 -6.59 -13.95 7.43
CA MET A 61 -6.41 -12.51 7.34
C MET A 61 -6.75 -11.97 5.94
N ASN A 62 -6.39 -12.70 4.89
CA ASN A 62 -6.72 -12.31 3.52
C ASN A 62 -8.22 -12.40 3.23
N ASN A 63 -8.93 -13.38 3.81
CA ASN A 63 -10.39 -13.48 3.66
C ASN A 63 -11.13 -12.30 4.30
N VAL A 64 -10.62 -11.78 5.41
CA VAL A 64 -11.21 -10.64 6.12
C VAL A 64 -10.65 -9.28 5.71
N ALA A 65 -9.68 -9.25 4.78
CA ALA A 65 -9.00 -8.02 4.39
C ALA A 65 -9.98 -6.93 3.91
N GLY A 66 -11.04 -7.32 3.19
CA GLY A 66 -12.08 -6.39 2.71
C GLY A 66 -12.95 -5.78 3.80
N SER A 67 -12.89 -6.27 5.04
CA SER A 67 -13.55 -5.66 6.21
C SER A 67 -12.63 -4.71 7.00
N ILE A 68 -11.32 -4.76 6.75
CA ILE A 68 -10.29 -3.99 7.46
C ILE A 68 -9.73 -2.86 6.58
N ILE A 69 -9.57 -3.13 5.28
CA ILE A 69 -9.13 -2.19 4.25
C ILE A 69 -10.38 -1.82 3.46
N VAL A 70 -11.00 -0.72 3.86
CA VAL A 70 -12.32 -0.32 3.38
C VAL A 70 -12.21 1.03 2.70
N TRP A 71 -12.77 1.12 1.50
CA TRP A 71 -12.97 2.39 0.81
C TRP A 71 -14.02 3.22 1.55
N PRO A 72 -13.70 4.43 2.04
CA PRO A 72 -14.63 5.19 2.87
C PRO A 72 -15.81 5.68 2.02
N ILE A 73 -17.01 5.56 2.59
CA ILE A 73 -18.27 5.99 1.97
C ILE A 73 -18.98 7.03 2.85
N GLU A 74 -19.85 7.84 2.23
CA GLU A 74 -20.74 8.79 2.91
C GLU A 74 -20.02 9.65 3.97
N ASN A 75 -20.44 9.56 5.23
CA ASN A 75 -19.89 10.35 6.34
C ASN A 75 -18.41 10.08 6.58
N ALA A 76 -17.95 8.83 6.40
CA ALA A 76 -16.53 8.49 6.56
C ALA A 76 -15.68 9.16 5.46
N ALA A 77 -16.20 9.19 4.23
CA ALA A 77 -15.54 9.90 3.12
C ALA A 77 -15.44 11.40 3.41
N LEU A 78 -16.54 12.04 3.83
CA LEU A 78 -16.57 13.47 4.14
C LEU A 78 -15.62 13.83 5.28
N LYS A 79 -15.58 13.02 6.35
CA LYS A 79 -14.65 13.20 7.47
C LYS A 79 -13.20 13.10 7.00
N ASN A 80 -12.87 12.11 6.18
CA ASN A 80 -11.53 11.94 5.65
C ASN A 80 -11.10 13.14 4.79
N ILE A 81 -11.97 13.64 3.90
CA ILE A 81 -11.69 14.84 3.09
C ILE A 81 -11.47 16.07 3.98
N GLN A 82 -12.28 16.23 5.03
CA GLN A 82 -12.08 17.32 6.00
C GLN A 82 -10.74 17.19 6.72
N ASN A 83 -10.35 15.98 7.13
CA ASN A 83 -9.05 15.73 7.73
C ASN A 83 -7.92 16.15 6.78
N PHE A 84 -7.97 15.76 5.50
CA PHE A 84 -7.02 16.20 4.48
C PHE A 84 -6.95 17.73 4.34
N ASN A 85 -8.09 18.41 4.28
CA ASN A 85 -8.16 19.87 4.21
C ASN A 85 -7.56 20.54 5.45
N ASN A 86 -7.62 19.89 6.62
CA ASN A 86 -7.11 20.43 7.89
C ASN A 86 -5.63 20.13 8.14
N LEU A 87 -4.99 19.20 7.41
CA LEU A 87 -3.60 18.76 7.66
C LEU A 87 -2.58 19.90 7.72
N ARG A 88 -2.75 20.94 6.90
CA ARG A 88 -1.81 22.07 6.76
C ARG A 88 -2.53 23.42 6.70
N GLY A 89 -3.75 23.51 7.22
CA GLY A 89 -4.59 24.71 7.13
C GLY A 89 -4.69 25.23 5.69
N MET A 90 -4.36 26.50 5.48
CA MET A 90 -4.41 27.15 4.16
C MET A 90 -3.43 26.55 3.11
N ASN A 91 -2.44 25.76 3.57
CA ASN A 91 -1.47 25.10 2.70
C ASN A 91 -1.89 23.68 2.27
N SER A 92 -3.00 23.16 2.78
CA SER A 92 -3.53 21.86 2.36
C SER A 92 -3.91 21.87 0.88
N PHE A 93 -3.77 20.71 0.24
CA PHE A 93 -4.31 20.51 -1.10
C PHE A 93 -5.82 20.26 -0.97
N PRO A 94 -6.67 20.97 -1.74
CA PRO A 94 -8.11 20.93 -1.52
C PRO A 94 -8.73 19.62 -2.00
N ASN A 95 -9.76 19.13 -1.31
CA ASN A 95 -10.64 18.03 -1.73
C ASN A 95 -9.92 16.70 -2.02
N VAL A 96 -8.83 16.43 -1.28
CA VAL A 96 -8.11 15.15 -1.36
C VAL A 96 -8.90 14.07 -0.66
N PHE A 97 -9.11 12.96 -1.34
CA PHE A 97 -9.73 11.74 -0.81
C PHE A 97 -8.69 10.73 -0.32
N GLY A 98 -7.51 10.70 -0.95
CA GLY A 98 -6.44 9.78 -0.58
C GLY A 98 -5.18 10.01 -1.39
N CYS A 99 -4.08 9.43 -0.94
CA CYS A 99 -2.80 9.47 -1.65
C CYS A 99 -2.45 8.06 -2.12
N ILE A 100 -2.15 7.91 -3.42
CA ILE A 100 -1.73 6.65 -4.05
C ILE A 100 -0.23 6.67 -4.31
N ASP A 101 0.42 5.54 -4.08
CA ASP A 101 1.79 5.31 -4.51
C ASP A 101 2.14 3.81 -4.60
N GLY A 102 3.23 3.50 -5.31
CA GLY A 102 3.84 2.19 -5.40
C GLY A 102 4.97 2.02 -4.37
N CYS A 103 5.13 0.81 -3.83
CA CYS A 103 6.19 0.47 -2.89
C CYS A 103 6.83 -0.86 -3.28
N HIS A 104 8.15 -0.86 -3.45
CA HIS A 104 8.92 -2.08 -3.66
C HIS A 104 9.19 -2.79 -2.34
N ILE A 105 8.67 -4.01 -2.21
CA ILE A 105 8.96 -4.90 -1.09
C ILE A 105 10.01 -5.90 -1.56
N ASN A 106 11.19 -5.84 -0.93
CA ASN A 106 12.30 -6.72 -1.26
C ASN A 106 11.96 -8.16 -0.89
N THR A 107 12.21 -9.06 -1.85
CA THR A 107 11.99 -10.48 -1.65
C THR A 107 13.29 -11.24 -1.91
N LEU A 108 13.40 -12.44 -1.37
CA LEU A 108 14.18 -13.46 -2.06
C LEU A 108 13.53 -13.69 -3.42
N PHE A 109 14.27 -14.14 -4.45
CA PHE A 109 13.59 -14.47 -5.71
C PHE A 109 12.45 -15.48 -5.38
N PRO A 110 11.19 -15.21 -5.78
CA PRO A 110 10.11 -16.14 -5.49
C PRO A 110 10.31 -17.39 -6.36
N TRP A 111 10.70 -18.53 -5.77
CA TRP A 111 10.93 -19.80 -6.45
C TRP A 111 10.25 -20.98 -5.74
N GLU A 112 9.80 -22.02 -6.45
CA GLU A 112 9.43 -23.29 -5.81
C GLU A 112 10.65 -24.11 -5.36
N LYS A 113 11.81 -23.99 -6.04
CA LYS A 113 13.10 -24.61 -5.65
C LYS A 113 14.27 -23.67 -5.96
N ARG A 114 15.26 -23.59 -5.05
CA ARG A 114 16.43 -22.67 -5.09
C ARG A 114 17.24 -22.69 -6.40
N SER A 115 17.11 -23.74 -7.21
CA SER A 115 18.02 -24.08 -8.30
C SER A 115 17.39 -24.07 -9.71
N LYS A 116 16.11 -23.72 -9.88
CA LYS A 116 15.48 -23.64 -11.21
C LYS A 116 14.72 -22.33 -11.38
N MET A 117 15.20 -21.47 -12.27
CA MET A 117 14.47 -20.27 -12.70
C MET A 117 14.56 -20.13 -14.24
N PRO A 118 13.42 -20.02 -14.93
CA PRO A 118 13.39 -19.53 -16.30
C PRO A 118 13.94 -18.09 -16.36
N LYS A 119 14.80 -17.76 -17.33
CA LYS A 119 15.43 -16.43 -17.45
C LYS A 119 14.43 -15.26 -17.46
N LEU A 120 13.22 -15.48 -17.98
CA LEU A 120 12.16 -14.47 -18.09
C LEU A 120 11.65 -14.01 -16.73
N ASP A 121 11.45 -14.93 -15.77
CA ASP A 121 10.97 -14.57 -14.43
C ASP A 121 12.03 -13.76 -13.66
N ARG A 122 13.32 -14.10 -13.82
CA ARG A 122 14.42 -13.31 -13.22
C ARG A 122 14.33 -11.84 -13.60
N ASN A 123 14.14 -11.59 -14.89
CA ASN A 123 14.13 -10.23 -15.44
C ASN A 123 12.89 -9.44 -15.05
N MET A 124 11.79 -10.10 -14.66
CA MET A 124 10.53 -9.45 -14.30
C MET A 124 10.45 -9.04 -12.82
N PHE A 125 11.09 -9.79 -11.92
CA PHE A 125 11.08 -9.48 -10.48
C PHE A 125 12.23 -8.58 -10.05
N CYS A 126 13.32 -8.52 -10.81
CA CYS A 126 14.37 -7.53 -10.55
C CYS A 126 13.86 -6.12 -10.86
N ASN A 127 13.87 -5.26 -9.85
CA ASN A 127 13.64 -3.84 -10.02
C ASN A 127 14.80 -3.19 -10.79
N ARG A 128 14.71 -1.87 -11.04
CA ARG A 128 15.73 -1.11 -11.77
C ARG A 128 17.11 -1.15 -11.08
N LYS A 129 17.15 -1.40 -9.77
CA LYS A 129 18.38 -1.56 -8.96
C LYS A 129 18.93 -3.00 -8.94
N GLN A 130 18.41 -3.89 -9.80
CA GLN A 130 18.76 -5.32 -9.84
C GLN A 130 18.45 -6.08 -8.53
N VAL A 131 17.51 -5.57 -7.73
CA VAL A 131 17.04 -6.21 -6.51
C VAL A 131 15.69 -6.90 -6.77
N PRO A 132 15.52 -8.19 -6.43
CA PRO A 132 14.24 -8.85 -6.54
C PRO A 132 13.21 -8.22 -5.60
N SER A 133 12.08 -7.82 -6.15
CA SER A 133 11.00 -7.22 -5.38
C SER A 133 9.63 -7.59 -5.94
N VAL A 134 8.64 -7.44 -5.08
CA VAL A 134 7.24 -7.36 -5.47
C VAL A 134 6.71 -5.98 -5.14
N VAL A 135 5.76 -5.49 -5.93
CA VAL A 135 5.19 -4.15 -5.75
C VAL A 135 3.89 -4.25 -4.94
N LEU A 136 3.75 -3.32 -3.99
CA LEU A 136 2.52 -2.93 -3.32
C LEU A 136 2.08 -1.58 -3.89
N GLN A 137 0.91 -1.51 -4.53
CA GLN A 137 0.20 -0.26 -4.74
C GLN A 137 -0.76 -0.06 -3.56
N GLY A 138 -0.67 1.08 -2.88
CA GLY A 138 -1.52 1.41 -1.74
C GLY A 138 -2.17 2.78 -1.92
N ILE A 139 -3.41 2.90 -1.43
CA ILE A 139 -4.08 4.19 -1.24
C ILE A 139 -4.31 4.38 0.25
N VAL A 140 -3.92 5.54 0.79
CA VAL A 140 -4.12 5.86 2.21
C VAL A 140 -5.00 7.08 2.43
N ASP A 141 -5.69 7.07 3.55
CA ASP A 141 -6.47 8.19 4.07
C ASP A 141 -5.59 9.19 4.86
N ALA A 142 -6.21 10.24 5.40
CA ALA A 142 -5.51 11.27 6.16
C ALA A 142 -4.95 10.76 7.51
N GLU A 143 -5.43 9.61 7.99
CA GLU A 143 -5.01 8.95 9.24
C GLU A 143 -3.94 7.87 9.00
N LEU A 144 -3.37 7.79 7.79
CA LEU A 144 -2.36 6.81 7.37
C LEU A 144 -2.89 5.36 7.29
N LYS A 145 -4.20 5.15 7.28
CA LYS A 145 -4.81 3.83 7.06
C LYS A 145 -4.88 3.53 5.58
N PHE A 146 -4.60 2.28 5.22
CA PHE A 146 -4.81 1.80 3.86
C PHE A 146 -6.32 1.65 3.60
N ILE A 147 -6.82 2.30 2.56
CA ILE A 147 -8.23 2.21 2.13
C ILE A 147 -8.39 1.38 0.85
N ASP A 148 -7.29 1.14 0.13
CA ASP A 148 -7.19 0.16 -0.95
C ASP A 148 -5.74 -0.35 -1.03
N VAL A 149 -5.57 -1.63 -1.35
CA VAL A 149 -4.25 -2.24 -1.57
C VAL A 149 -4.30 -3.22 -2.74
N PHE A 150 -3.25 -3.21 -3.56
CA PHE A 150 -3.04 -4.17 -4.62
C PHE A 150 -1.58 -4.61 -4.65
N ALA A 151 -1.33 -5.88 -4.29
CA ALA A 151 0.02 -6.37 -4.00
C ALA A 151 0.37 -7.64 -4.78
N GLY A 152 1.68 -7.89 -4.92
CA GLY A 152 2.22 -9.12 -5.52
C GLY A 152 2.62 -9.00 -6.99
N TRP A 153 2.65 -7.78 -7.53
CA TRP A 153 3.14 -7.53 -8.88
C TRP A 153 4.66 -7.67 -8.97
N PRO A 154 5.21 -8.16 -10.10
CA PRO A 154 6.66 -8.24 -10.27
C PRO A 154 7.33 -6.86 -10.18
N GLY A 155 8.50 -6.76 -9.56
CA GLY A 155 9.25 -5.52 -9.32
C GLY A 155 9.68 -4.71 -10.56
N ARG A 156 9.54 -5.24 -11.77
CA ARG A 156 9.74 -4.47 -13.01
C ARG A 156 8.45 -3.85 -13.57
N SER A 157 7.32 -4.15 -12.95
CA SER A 157 6.03 -3.59 -13.35
C SER A 157 6.01 -2.09 -13.05
N HIS A 158 5.53 -1.30 -13.99
CA HIS A 158 5.36 0.14 -13.82
C HIS A 158 4.08 0.45 -13.07
N ASP A 159 4.07 1.51 -12.27
CA ASP A 159 2.91 1.91 -11.47
C ASP A 159 1.66 2.15 -12.31
N ALA A 160 1.76 2.87 -13.44
CA ALA A 160 0.64 3.02 -14.37
C ALA A 160 0.08 1.68 -14.90
N ARG A 161 0.91 0.64 -15.05
CA ARG A 161 0.45 -0.69 -15.46
C ARG A 161 -0.27 -1.39 -14.32
N ILE A 162 0.31 -1.36 -13.11
CA ILE A 162 -0.29 -1.94 -11.91
C ILE A 162 -1.65 -1.27 -11.66
N TYR A 163 -1.72 0.05 -11.80
CA TYR A 163 -2.92 0.85 -11.67
C TYR A 163 -4.02 0.41 -12.64
N ARG A 164 -3.73 0.34 -13.95
CA ARG A 164 -4.70 -0.13 -14.98
C ARG A 164 -5.19 -1.56 -14.73
N CYS A 165 -4.39 -2.39 -14.06
CA CYS A 165 -4.77 -3.76 -13.71
C CYS A 165 -5.41 -3.88 -12.32
N SER A 166 -5.34 -2.85 -11.47
CA SER A 166 -5.97 -2.84 -10.15
C SER A 166 -7.47 -2.61 -10.26
N LYS A 167 -8.25 -3.24 -9.38
CA LYS A 167 -9.71 -3.05 -9.36
C LYS A 167 -10.07 -1.57 -9.18
N ILE A 168 -9.41 -0.88 -8.26
CA ILE A 168 -9.67 0.54 -8.02
C ILE A 168 -9.30 1.40 -9.23
N GLY A 169 -8.16 1.11 -9.88
CA GLY A 169 -7.73 1.87 -11.06
C GLY A 169 -8.70 1.69 -12.23
N GLN A 170 -9.21 0.49 -12.47
CA GLN A 170 -10.25 0.25 -13.47
C GLN A 170 -11.54 1.03 -13.17
N LEU A 171 -11.97 1.08 -11.91
CA LEU A 171 -13.16 1.82 -11.51
C LEU A 171 -12.98 3.33 -11.69
N ILE A 172 -11.81 3.88 -11.32
CA ILE A 172 -11.51 5.32 -11.48
C ILE A 172 -11.36 5.69 -12.97
N LEU A 173 -10.73 4.84 -13.79
CA LEU A 173 -10.57 5.09 -15.22
C LEU A 173 -11.90 5.08 -15.98
N ASN A 174 -12.81 4.17 -15.59
CA ASN A 174 -14.09 4.00 -16.29
C ASN A 174 -15.18 4.96 -15.79
N ASN A 175 -15.27 5.20 -14.48
CA ASN A 175 -16.30 6.06 -13.90
C ASN A 175 -15.87 6.68 -12.55
N PRO A 176 -14.98 7.70 -12.57
CA PRO A 176 -14.43 8.28 -11.35
C PRO A 176 -15.51 8.90 -10.45
N LEU A 177 -16.57 9.47 -11.04
CA LEU A 177 -17.67 10.13 -10.32
C LEU A 177 -18.49 9.17 -9.43
N SER A 178 -18.40 7.86 -9.66
CA SER A 178 -19.09 6.86 -8.85
C SER A 178 -18.39 6.53 -7.53
N LEU A 179 -17.09 6.83 -7.41
CA LEU A 179 -16.26 6.45 -6.26
C LEU A 179 -16.00 7.58 -5.28
N PHE A 180 -16.15 8.83 -5.73
CA PHE A 180 -15.79 10.01 -4.97
C PHE A 180 -17.00 10.92 -4.78
N PRO A 181 -17.09 11.63 -3.64
CA PRO A 181 -17.92 12.83 -3.56
C PRO A 181 -17.52 13.83 -4.67
N LYS A 182 -18.46 14.69 -5.07
CA LYS A 182 -18.24 15.65 -6.17
C LYS A 182 -16.95 16.46 -5.96
N SER A 183 -16.20 16.65 -7.05
CA SER A 183 -14.94 17.41 -7.08
C SER A 183 -13.77 16.83 -6.27
N CYS A 184 -13.94 15.70 -5.60
CA CYS A 184 -12.86 15.02 -4.87
C CYS A 184 -11.98 14.19 -5.81
N HIS A 185 -10.79 13.83 -5.34
CA HIS A 185 -9.79 13.08 -6.13
C HIS A 185 -8.73 12.45 -5.23
N ILE A 186 -8.00 11.47 -5.76
CA ILE A 186 -6.76 10.98 -5.17
C ILE A 186 -5.53 11.68 -5.77
N LEU A 187 -4.42 11.69 -5.04
CA LEU A 187 -3.14 12.26 -5.48
C LEU A 187 -2.11 11.17 -5.74
N GLY A 188 -1.50 11.15 -6.94
CA GLY A 188 -0.42 10.24 -7.32
C GLY A 188 0.84 10.97 -7.75
N ASP A 189 1.92 10.21 -8.01
CA ASP A 189 3.12 10.76 -8.66
C ASP A 189 2.94 10.92 -10.18
N GLY A 190 4.01 11.37 -10.85
CA GLY A 190 4.04 11.51 -12.30
C GLY A 190 4.05 10.18 -13.07
N ALA A 191 4.12 9.03 -12.40
CA ALA A 191 4.09 7.70 -13.00
C ALA A 191 2.66 7.12 -13.09
N TYR A 192 1.63 7.87 -12.70
CA TYR A 192 0.22 7.52 -12.91
C TYR A 192 -0.42 8.36 -14.03
N PRO A 193 -1.50 7.86 -14.67
CA PRO A 193 -2.27 8.65 -15.63
C PRO A 193 -3.02 9.80 -14.96
N LEU A 194 -3.14 10.93 -15.66
CA LEU A 194 -3.93 12.08 -15.19
C LEU A 194 -5.41 11.91 -15.56
N THR A 195 -6.26 11.82 -14.54
CA THR A 195 -7.72 11.70 -14.71
C THR A 195 -8.46 12.71 -13.84
N GLU A 196 -9.78 12.82 -14.02
CA GLU A 196 -10.60 13.61 -13.11
C GLU A 196 -10.56 13.06 -11.66
N GLY A 197 -10.39 11.75 -11.50
CA GLY A 197 -10.32 11.09 -10.19
C GLY A 197 -8.91 10.98 -9.61
N LEU A 198 -7.86 11.16 -10.41
CA LEU A 198 -6.46 11.03 -10.00
C LEU A 198 -5.62 12.19 -10.55
N LEU A 199 -5.18 13.07 -9.65
CA LEU A 199 -4.33 14.20 -10.01
C LEU A 199 -2.85 13.87 -9.82
N THR A 200 -2.05 14.28 -10.79
CA THR A 200 -0.60 14.11 -10.82
C THR A 200 0.08 15.47 -11.04
N PRO A 201 1.34 15.64 -10.59
CA PRO A 201 2.06 16.90 -10.72
C PRO A 201 2.25 17.31 -12.19
N TYR A 202 2.47 18.60 -12.43
CA TYR A 202 2.99 19.08 -13.71
C TYR A 202 4.42 18.56 -13.90
N LYS A 203 4.74 18.10 -15.11
CA LYS A 203 6.08 17.62 -15.43
C LYS A 203 7.08 18.76 -15.43
N ASP A 204 8.14 18.63 -14.65
CA ASP A 204 9.17 19.66 -14.61
C ASP A 204 10.16 19.50 -15.77
N ASN A 205 9.94 20.28 -16.82
CA ASN A 205 10.85 20.42 -17.96
C ASN A 205 11.74 21.66 -17.85
N GLY A 206 11.84 22.27 -16.66
CA GLY A 206 12.57 23.51 -16.41
C GLY A 206 11.77 24.79 -16.66
N HIS A 207 10.53 24.69 -17.15
CA HIS A 207 9.70 25.84 -17.54
C HIS A 207 8.39 25.95 -16.75
N LEU A 208 8.29 25.32 -15.57
CA LEU A 208 7.10 25.46 -14.72
C LEU A 208 6.91 26.90 -14.24
N SER A 209 5.70 27.42 -14.43
CA SER A 209 5.25 28.69 -13.87
C SER A 209 5.23 28.64 -12.33
N LEU A 210 5.16 29.82 -11.69
CA LEU A 210 5.08 29.91 -10.23
C LEU A 210 3.85 29.18 -9.67
N LYS A 211 2.72 29.24 -10.38
CA LYS A 211 1.48 28.53 -10.01
C LYS A 211 1.67 27.01 -10.06
N GLU A 212 2.24 26.49 -11.14
CA GLU A 212 2.49 25.05 -11.30
C GLU A 212 3.50 24.54 -10.26
N LYS A 213 4.55 25.32 -9.95
CA LYS A 213 5.48 25.01 -8.87
C LYS A 213 4.77 24.95 -7.51
N ASN A 214 3.89 25.91 -7.22
CA ASN A 214 3.09 25.90 -5.99
C ASN A 214 2.13 24.71 -5.92
N PHE A 215 1.48 24.38 -7.04
CA PHE A 215 0.63 23.19 -7.18
C PHE A 215 1.42 21.92 -6.87
N ASN A 216 2.56 21.71 -7.54
CA ASN A 216 3.43 20.54 -7.33
C ASN A 216 3.90 20.46 -5.88
N ARG A 217 4.30 21.59 -5.28
CA ARG A 217 4.71 21.65 -3.86
C ARG A 217 3.58 21.20 -2.93
N LYS A 218 2.36 21.71 -3.12
CA LYS A 218 1.19 21.34 -2.29
C LYS A 218 0.79 19.88 -2.50
N LEU A 219 0.80 19.39 -3.75
CA LEU A 219 0.51 18.00 -4.09
C LEU A 219 1.52 17.06 -3.41
N SER A 220 2.83 17.30 -3.62
CA SER A 220 3.90 16.51 -3.02
C SER A 220 3.85 16.54 -1.50
N SER A 221 3.52 17.69 -0.89
CA SER A 221 3.35 17.76 0.57
C SER A 221 2.24 16.80 1.03
N SER A 222 1.10 16.74 0.34
CA SER A 222 -0.02 15.86 0.71
C SER A 222 0.34 14.39 0.55
N ARG A 223 1.13 14.05 -0.47
CA ARG A 223 1.63 12.69 -0.70
C ARG A 223 2.65 12.19 0.32
N VAL A 224 3.23 13.06 1.17
CA VAL A 224 4.06 12.60 2.29
C VAL A 224 3.32 11.59 3.19
N LEU A 225 1.98 11.64 3.25
CA LEU A 225 1.19 10.65 4.01
C LEU A 225 1.36 9.21 3.51
N ILE A 226 1.34 8.96 2.19
CA ILE A 226 1.51 7.60 1.68
C ILE A 226 2.94 7.08 1.92
N GLU A 227 3.94 7.95 1.80
CA GLU A 227 5.32 7.63 2.16
C GLU A 227 5.48 7.30 3.65
N GLN A 228 4.82 8.05 4.54
CA GLN A 228 4.80 7.78 5.97
C GLN A 228 4.11 6.46 6.30
N ALA A 229 2.98 6.16 5.65
CA ALA A 229 2.26 4.91 5.84
C ALA A 229 3.11 3.69 5.43
N PHE A 230 3.80 3.75 4.28
CA PHE A 230 4.74 2.72 3.87
C PHE A 230 5.94 2.60 4.83
N GLY A 231 6.49 3.72 5.29
CA GLY A 231 7.55 3.74 6.30
C GLY A 231 7.13 3.04 7.59
N LYS A 232 5.94 3.36 8.12
CA LYS A 232 5.36 2.73 9.32
C LYS A 232 5.10 1.24 9.09
N LEU A 233 4.50 0.87 7.95
CA LEU A 233 4.22 -0.52 7.58
C LEU A 233 5.49 -1.38 7.59
N ILE A 234 6.55 -0.94 6.89
CA ILE A 234 7.81 -1.69 6.77
C ILE A 234 8.60 -1.69 8.09
N CYS A 235 8.51 -0.61 8.87
CA CYS A 235 9.17 -0.53 10.17
C CYS A 235 8.54 -1.49 11.19
N ARG A 236 7.20 -1.54 11.23
CA ARG A 236 6.42 -2.40 12.12
C ARG A 236 6.51 -3.87 11.75
N PHE A 237 6.33 -4.20 10.47
CA PHE A 237 6.31 -5.58 9.99
C PHE A 237 7.62 -5.91 9.29
N ARG A 238 8.65 -6.25 10.09
CA ARG A 238 10.00 -6.52 9.58
C ARG A 238 10.05 -7.68 8.60
N LYS A 239 9.01 -8.52 8.56
CA LYS A 239 8.88 -9.56 7.52
C LYS A 239 8.88 -8.98 6.10
N LEU A 240 8.45 -7.73 5.93
CA LEU A 240 8.48 -7.03 4.64
C LEU A 240 9.87 -6.50 4.27
N LYS A 241 10.80 -6.34 5.22
CA LYS A 241 12.18 -5.92 4.91
C LYS A 241 12.96 -7.03 4.19
N HIS A 242 12.72 -8.27 4.61
CA HIS A 242 13.37 -9.47 4.09
C HIS A 242 12.35 -10.59 3.96
N MET A 243 11.60 -10.57 2.87
CA MET A 243 10.57 -11.58 2.63
C MET A 243 11.23 -12.86 2.08
N ASP A 244 11.32 -13.87 2.92
CA ASP A 244 11.83 -15.21 2.61
C ASP A 244 10.74 -16.16 2.08
N ILE A 245 9.82 -15.62 1.26
CA ILE A 245 8.69 -16.36 0.71
C ILE A 245 9.03 -16.87 -0.68
N TYR A 246 8.97 -18.18 -0.81
CA TYR A 246 9.31 -18.90 -2.02
C TYR A 246 8.17 -18.94 -3.04
N LYS A 247 6.92 -18.99 -2.59
CA LYS A 247 5.76 -19.00 -3.48
C LYS A 247 5.28 -17.59 -3.78
N LYS A 248 5.34 -17.19 -5.06
CA LYS A 248 4.86 -15.89 -5.56
C LYS A 248 3.46 -15.53 -5.04
N ASP A 249 2.54 -16.48 -5.07
CA ASP A 249 1.13 -16.27 -4.69
C ASP A 249 0.92 -15.93 -3.21
N PHE A 250 1.95 -16.16 -2.38
CA PHE A 250 1.96 -15.81 -0.96
C PHE A 250 2.58 -14.44 -0.69
N CYS A 251 3.44 -13.92 -1.58
CA CYS A 251 4.05 -12.59 -1.40
C CYS A 251 2.98 -11.50 -1.27
N GLY A 252 2.01 -11.47 -2.20
CA GLY A 252 0.89 -10.53 -2.13
C GLY A 252 0.06 -10.70 -0.86
N LYS A 253 -0.20 -11.95 -0.45
CA LYS A 253 -0.99 -12.26 0.75
C LYS A 253 -0.33 -11.76 2.03
N VAL A 254 1.00 -11.89 2.16
CA VAL A 254 1.75 -11.40 3.32
C VAL A 254 1.74 -9.88 3.36
N ILE A 255 1.88 -9.22 2.21
CA ILE A 255 1.79 -7.76 2.13
C ILE A 255 0.39 -7.29 2.53
N THR A 256 -0.67 -7.87 1.97
CA THR A 256 -2.05 -7.54 2.32
C THR A 256 -2.32 -7.76 3.81
N ALA A 257 -1.84 -8.86 4.38
CA ALA A 257 -1.97 -9.12 5.81
C ALA A 257 -1.23 -8.08 6.68
N ALA A 258 -0.04 -7.63 6.26
CA ALA A 258 0.66 -6.55 6.93
C ALA A 258 -0.12 -5.24 6.89
N CYS A 259 -0.73 -4.89 5.75
CA CYS A 259 -1.61 -3.71 5.62
C CYS A 259 -2.85 -3.83 6.53
N CYS A 260 -3.44 -5.01 6.65
CA CYS A 260 -4.55 -5.25 7.58
C CYS A 260 -4.13 -5.04 9.04
N LEU A 261 -3.00 -5.64 9.45
CA LEU A 261 -2.46 -5.47 10.79
C LEU A 261 -2.09 -4.01 11.06
N HIS A 262 -1.57 -3.28 10.07
CA HIS A 262 -1.29 -1.84 10.17
C HIS A 262 -2.54 -1.03 10.48
N ASN A 263 -3.63 -1.26 9.74
CA ASN A 263 -4.92 -0.58 9.98
C ASN A 263 -5.50 -0.92 11.37
N ILE A 264 -5.39 -2.17 11.81
CA ILE A 264 -5.81 -2.59 13.15
C ILE A 264 -5.01 -1.82 14.21
N CYS A 265 -3.69 -1.70 14.07
CA CYS A 265 -2.86 -0.92 14.99
C CYS A 265 -3.29 0.55 15.04
N ILE A 266 -3.47 1.22 13.89
CA ILE A 266 -3.92 2.63 13.86
C ILE A 266 -5.29 2.78 14.53
N THR A 267 -6.23 1.87 14.26
CA THR A 267 -7.57 1.91 14.86
C THR A 267 -7.54 1.76 16.37
N ASN A 268 -6.54 1.06 16.91
CA ASN A 268 -6.31 0.91 18.35
C ASN A 268 -5.43 2.00 18.97
N ASN A 269 -5.05 3.04 18.23
CA ASN A 269 -4.06 4.04 18.66
C ASN A 269 -2.70 3.43 19.05
N ASP A 270 -2.35 2.27 18.49
CA ASP A 270 -1.01 1.71 18.54
C ASP A 270 -0.22 2.29 17.37
N ASP A 271 0.42 3.44 17.60
CA ASP A 271 1.27 4.11 16.63
C ASP A 271 2.76 3.99 16.97
N ILE A 272 3.60 3.96 15.93
CA ILE A 272 5.07 3.94 16.08
C ILE A 272 5.69 5.20 15.46
N GLU A 273 6.70 5.74 16.13
CA GLU A 273 7.54 6.77 15.53
C GLU A 273 8.55 6.12 14.57
N VAL A 274 8.67 6.67 13.36
CA VAL A 274 9.63 6.21 12.36
C VAL A 274 10.74 7.25 12.24
N ALA A 275 11.93 6.92 12.75
CA ALA A 275 13.07 7.82 12.82
C ALA A 275 13.66 8.24 11.46
N ASN A 276 13.39 7.47 10.39
CA ASN A 276 13.93 7.71 9.04
C ASN A 276 12.81 7.91 8.02
N ARG A 277 12.95 8.91 7.15
CA ARG A 277 12.04 9.08 6.00
C ARG A 277 12.16 7.86 5.09
N PHE A 278 11.03 7.24 4.76
CA PHE A 278 10.96 6.30 3.65
C PHE A 278 11.42 7.07 2.40
N GLN A 279 12.43 6.56 1.71
CA GLN A 279 12.92 7.17 0.47
C GLN A 279 12.31 6.34 -0.68
N PRO A 280 11.23 6.81 -1.32
CA PRO A 280 10.72 6.13 -2.49
C PRO A 280 11.77 6.16 -3.61
N ASP A 281 11.81 5.09 -4.40
CA ASP A 281 12.69 5.02 -5.56
C ASP A 281 12.19 6.01 -6.62
N ILE A 282 13.04 6.94 -7.05
CA ILE A 282 12.70 7.92 -8.10
C ILE A 282 12.48 7.18 -9.42
N ILE A 283 11.23 7.11 -9.88
CA ILE A 283 10.88 6.50 -11.16
C ILE A 283 11.02 7.54 -12.27
N GLN A 284 11.85 7.24 -13.25
CA GLN A 284 11.95 8.00 -14.50
C GLN A 284 10.59 7.95 -15.24
N GLU A 285 9.95 9.11 -15.34
CA GLU A 285 8.62 9.32 -15.93
C GLU A 285 8.58 8.88 -17.40
N MET A 286 7.57 8.09 -17.76
CA MET A 286 7.20 7.85 -19.17
C MET A 286 5.90 8.61 -19.48
N ARG A 287 5.60 8.81 -20.77
CA ARG A 287 4.36 9.50 -21.20
C ARG A 287 3.14 8.63 -20.89
N ASP A 288 2.57 8.81 -19.71
CA ASP A 288 1.24 8.30 -19.42
C ASP A 288 0.15 9.26 -19.90
N GLU A 289 -1.01 8.67 -20.20
CA GLU A 289 -2.15 9.31 -20.83
C GLU A 289 -2.74 10.40 -19.93
N GLU A 290 -2.95 11.59 -20.49
CA GLU A 290 -3.67 12.68 -19.85
C GLU A 290 -5.08 12.76 -20.45
N THR A 291 -6.10 12.70 -19.59
CA THR A 291 -7.49 12.95 -20.03
C THR A 291 -7.76 14.45 -20.07
N THR A 292 -8.54 14.91 -21.04
CA THR A 292 -8.94 16.33 -21.14
C THR A 292 -9.61 16.81 -19.85
N ALA A 293 -10.53 16.02 -19.29
CA ALA A 293 -11.20 16.35 -18.03
C ALA A 293 -10.22 16.46 -16.84
N GLY A 294 -9.25 15.56 -16.74
CA GLY A 294 -8.18 15.61 -15.74
C GLY A 294 -7.34 16.87 -15.86
N SER A 295 -6.92 17.23 -17.07
CA SER A 295 -6.15 18.45 -17.34
C SER A 295 -6.94 19.72 -17.01
N THR A 296 -8.22 19.78 -17.38
CA THR A 296 -9.10 20.92 -17.02
C THR A 296 -9.23 21.06 -15.51
N LYS A 297 -9.48 19.96 -14.78
CA LYS A 297 -9.58 19.97 -13.32
C LYS A 297 -8.25 20.39 -12.66
N ARG A 298 -7.12 19.85 -13.13
CA ARG A 298 -5.78 20.20 -12.63
C ARG A 298 -5.50 21.69 -12.78
N ASN A 299 -5.74 22.24 -13.98
CA ASN A 299 -5.52 23.65 -14.27
C ASN A 299 -6.44 24.56 -13.44
N PHE A 300 -7.73 24.21 -13.34
CA PHE A 300 -8.67 24.94 -12.48
C PHE A 300 -8.19 25.00 -11.02
N ILE A 301 -7.76 23.86 -10.46
CA ILE A 301 -7.22 23.82 -9.10
C ILE A 301 -5.95 24.66 -9.01
N CYS A 302 -5.01 24.48 -9.94
CA CYS A 302 -3.74 25.24 -10.00
C CYS A 302 -3.97 26.75 -9.97
N ASP A 303 -4.95 27.25 -10.73
CA ASP A 303 -5.30 28.67 -10.77
C ASP A 303 -6.00 29.17 -9.49
N SER A 304 -6.75 28.30 -8.81
CA SER A 304 -7.46 28.62 -7.57
C SER A 304 -6.59 28.57 -6.31
N LEU A 305 -5.43 27.90 -6.36
CA LEU A 305 -4.55 27.74 -5.21
C LEU A 305 -3.91 29.09 -4.83
N PRO A 306 -3.98 29.50 -3.55
CA PRO A 306 -3.31 30.71 -3.11
C PRO A 306 -1.79 30.57 -3.27
N ILE A 307 -1.18 31.61 -3.86
CA ILE A 307 0.26 31.76 -4.00
C ILE A 307 0.74 32.57 -2.79
N TYR A 308 1.64 31.98 -2.00
CA TYR A 308 2.31 32.61 -0.87
C TYR A 308 3.81 32.63 -1.14
#